data_AF-A0A6I4NAX5-F1
#
_entry.id   AF-A0A6I4NAX5-F1
#
_cell.length_a   1.000
_cell.length_b   1.000
_cell.length_c   1.000
_cell.angle_alpha   90.00
_cell.angle_beta   90.00
_cell.angle_gamma   90.00
#
_symmetry.space_group_name_H-M   'P 1'
#
loop_
_entity.id
_entity.type
_entity.pdbx_description
1 polymer ?
#
loop_
_entity_poly.entity_id
_entity_poly.type
_entity_poly.pdbx_seq_one_letter_code
_entity_poly.pdbx_strand_id
1 'polypeptide(L)'
;MEALYTIEMEPDVRAWLELLTDRHHRKVEEYAELLAGLGASTPMPFARPLRDGVYELRPTLDGQDTRITYWFAPDRRYDRAKDGDAK
;
A
#
# COMPACT_ATOMS: atom_id res chain seq x y z
N MET A 1 -15.17 13.46 7.59
CA MET A 1 -13.90 12.72 7.70
C MET A 1 -13.97 11.66 6.62
N GLU A 2 -13.24 11.82 5.54
CA GLU A 2 -13.17 10.77 4.50
C GLU A 2 -12.49 9.54 5.13
N ALA A 3 -13.04 8.36 4.87
CA ALA A 3 -12.45 7.12 5.38
C ALA A 3 -11.11 6.87 4.66
N LEU A 4 -10.05 6.61 5.42
CA LEU A 4 -8.75 6.25 4.85
C LEU A 4 -8.82 4.86 4.21
N TYR A 5 -8.10 4.67 3.11
CA TYR A 5 -7.87 3.35 2.55
C TYR A 5 -7.04 2.51 3.53
N THR A 6 -7.41 1.24 3.70
CA THR A 6 -6.60 0.26 4.41
C THR A 6 -5.53 -0.27 3.46
N ILE A 7 -4.27 -0.23 3.88
CA ILE A 7 -3.14 -0.78 3.13
C ILE A 7 -2.85 -2.17 3.67
N GLU A 8 -3.08 -3.19 2.84
CA GLU A 8 -2.57 -4.53 3.07
C GLU A 8 -1.22 -4.68 2.36
N MET A 9 -0.24 -5.26 3.05
CA MET A 9 1.10 -5.47 2.51
C MET A 9 1.34 -6.94 2.21
N GLU A 10 1.85 -7.22 1.01
CA GLU A 10 2.38 -8.54 0.67
C GLU A 10 3.59 -8.89 1.55
N PRO A 11 3.82 -10.18 1.87
CA PRO A 11 4.93 -10.62 2.70
C PRO A 11 6.31 -10.13 2.21
N ASP A 12 6.53 -10.12 0.89
CA ASP A 12 7.79 -9.67 0.29
C ASP A 12 8.04 -8.17 0.54
N VAL A 13 6.99 -7.35 0.53
CA VAL A 13 7.08 -5.91 0.84
C VAL A 13 7.40 -5.71 2.32
N ARG A 14 6.80 -6.51 3.21
CA ARG A 14 7.12 -6.48 4.64
C ARG A 14 8.58 -6.84 4.90
N ALA A 15 9.04 -7.95 4.33
CA ALA A 15 10.43 -8.39 4.47
C ALA A 15 11.41 -7.33 3.92
N TRP A 16 11.06 -6.67 2.82
CA TRP A 16 11.85 -5.56 2.28
C TRP A 16 11.89 -4.35 3.22
N LEU A 17 10.76 -3.95 3.82
CA LEU A 17 10.73 -2.83 4.78
C LEU A 17 11.63 -3.07 5.99
N GLU A 18 11.69 -4.31 6.48
CA GLU A 18 12.54 -4.70 7.63
C GLU A 18 14.04 -4.55 7.34
N LEU A 19 14.45 -4.49 6.07
CA LEU A 19 15.83 -4.28 5.66
C LEU A 19 16.20 -2.80 5.48
N LEU A 20 15.22 -1.90 5.56
CA LEU A 20 15.46 -0.47 5.39
C LEU A 20 16.09 0.14 6.64
N THR A 21 16.87 1.21 6.43
CA THR A 21 17.24 2.09 7.54
C THR A 21 16.00 2.79 8.09
N ASP A 22 16.02 3.20 9.36
CA ASP A 22 14.90 3.94 9.99
C ASP A 22 14.46 5.15 9.17
N ARG A 23 15.43 5.85 8.56
CA ARG A 23 15.16 7.02 7.71
C ARG A 23 14.40 6.64 6.44
N HIS A 24 14.78 5.54 5.78
CA HIS A 24 14.09 5.05 4.59
C HIS A 24 12.73 4.46 4.93
N HIS A 25 12.64 3.70 6.03
CA HIS A 25 11.37 3.16 6.52
C HIS A 25 10.34 4.27 6.74
N ARG A 26 10.71 5.30 7.52
CA ARG A 26 9.87 6.48 7.75
C ARG A 26 9.48 7.17 6.44
N LYS A 27 10.39 7.23 5.47
CA LYS A 27 10.09 7.81 4.17
C LYS A 27 9.04 7.01 3.41
N VAL A 28 9.06 5.68 3.50
CA VAL A 28 8.02 4.84 2.89
C VAL A 28 6.69 4.99 3.63
N GLU A 29 6.70 5.10 4.96
CA GLU A 29 5.48 5.40 5.75
C GLU A 29 4.82 6.71 5.30
N GLU A 30 5.57 7.79 5.08
CA GLU A 30 5.02 9.06 4.56
C GLU A 30 4.28 8.88 3.22
N TYR A 31 4.81 8.03 2.33
CA TYR A 31 4.16 7.73 1.05
C TYR A 31 2.93 6.82 1.25
N ALA A 32 2.97 5.90 2.21
CA ALA A 32 1.84 5.05 2.56
C ALA A 32 0.69 5.88 3.17
N GLU A 33 0.98 6.86 4.03
CA GLU A 33 -0.02 7.79 4.56
C GLU A 33 -0.67 8.63 3.44
N LEU A 34 0.14 9.14 2.50
CA LEU A 34 -0.36 9.86 1.32
C LEU A 34 -1.28 8.97 0.46
N LEU A 35 -0.88 7.70 0.25
CA LEU A 35 -1.68 6.73 -0.49
C LEU A 35 -2.97 6.38 0.25
N ALA A 36 -2.92 6.19 1.58
CA ALA A 36 -4.09 5.90 2.40
C ALA A 36 -5.12 7.05 2.37
N GLY A 37 -4.66 8.29 2.27
CA GLY A 37 -5.52 9.47 2.17
C GLY A 37 -6.14 9.67 0.79
N LEU A 38 -5.39 9.45 -0.28
CA LEU A 38 -5.81 9.82 -1.64
C LEU A 38 -6.26 8.65 -2.51
N GLY A 39 -5.85 7.42 -2.19
CA GLY A 39 -6.11 6.23 -2.98
C GLY A 39 -5.75 6.41 -4.45
N ALA A 40 -6.69 6.10 -5.35
CA ALA A 40 -6.46 6.19 -6.79
C ALA A 40 -6.19 7.62 -7.29
N SER A 41 -6.45 8.64 -6.45
CA SER A 41 -6.20 10.05 -6.75
C SER A 41 -4.80 10.51 -6.36
N THR A 42 -3.91 9.63 -5.85
CA THR A 42 -2.52 10.01 -5.54
C THR A 42 -1.82 10.53 -6.81
N PRO A 43 -1.37 11.80 -6.82
CA PRO A 43 -0.87 12.43 -8.03
C PRO A 43 0.59 12.08 -8.32
N MET A 44 1.02 12.37 -9.53
CA MET A 44 2.44 12.47 -9.85
C MET A 44 3.10 13.60 -9.04
N PRO A 45 4.37 13.44 -8.61
CA PRO A 45 5.28 12.34 -8.94
C PRO A 45 5.15 11.10 -8.02
N PHE A 46 4.26 11.12 -7.03
CA PHE A 46 4.20 10.12 -5.96
C PHE A 46 3.66 8.77 -6.38
N ALA A 47 2.69 8.75 -7.30
CA ALA A 47 2.18 7.53 -7.90
C ALA A 47 1.96 7.69 -9.40
N ARG A 48 1.94 6.55 -10.10
CA ARG A 48 1.62 6.48 -11.52
C ARG A 48 0.77 5.25 -11.82
N PRO A 49 -0.33 5.36 -12.58
CA PRO A 49 -1.03 4.19 -13.08
C PRO A 49 -0.16 3.42 -14.08
N LEU A 50 -0.15 2.10 -13.94
CA LEU A 50 0.35 1.17 -14.93
C LEU A 50 -0.83 0.66 -15.78
N ARG A 51 -0.80 -0.61 -16.19
CA ARG A 51 -1.89 -1.29 -16.89
C ARG A 51 -2.72 -2.13 -15.93
N ASP A 52 -3.92 -2.50 -16.35
CA ASP A 52 -4.74 -3.53 -15.71
C ASP A 52 -5.08 -3.26 -14.23
N GLY A 53 -5.28 -1.99 -13.86
CA GLY A 53 -5.64 -1.60 -12.48
C GLY A 53 -4.48 -1.65 -11.49
N VAL A 54 -3.26 -1.83 -11.99
CA VAL A 54 -2.02 -1.75 -11.21
C VAL A 54 -1.47 -0.34 -11.24
N TYR A 55 -0.89 0.10 -10.13
CA TYR A 55 -0.25 1.38 -9.95
C TYR A 55 1.15 1.18 -9.37
N GLU A 56 2.04 2.14 -9.57
CA GLU A 56 3.33 2.22 -8.87
C GLU A 56 3.33 3.40 -7.88
N LEU A 57 3.74 3.14 -6.65
CA LEU A 57 4.16 4.14 -5.68
C LEU A 57 5.65 4.40 -5.90
N ARG A 58 6.07 5.67 -5.84
CA ARG A 58 7.38 6.12 -6.33
C ARG A 58 8.19 6.85 -5.25
N PRO A 59 8.52 6.22 -4.11
CA PRO A 59 9.40 6.82 -3.13
C PRO A 59 10.81 7.02 -3.68
N THR A 60 11.42 8.15 -3.33
CA THR A 60 12.84 8.41 -3.57
C THR A 60 13.57 8.26 -2.24
N LEU A 61 14.41 7.23 -2.14
CA LEU A 61 15.17 6.88 -0.93
C LEU A 61 16.63 7.27 -1.15
N ASP A 62 17.09 8.34 -0.49
CA ASP A 62 18.42 8.93 -0.68
C ASP A 62 18.82 9.17 -2.15
N GLY A 63 17.87 9.69 -2.93
CA GLY A 63 18.07 9.96 -4.36
C GLY A 63 17.93 8.72 -5.25
N GLN A 64 17.73 7.53 -4.69
CA GLN A 64 17.40 6.34 -5.44
C GLN A 64 15.90 6.22 -5.66
N ASP A 65 15.50 6.11 -6.92
CA ASP A 65 14.13 5.82 -7.31
C ASP A 65 13.74 4.39 -6.92
N THR A 66 12.76 4.27 -6.02
CA THR A 66 12.17 3.00 -5.61
C THR A 66 10.76 2.91 -6.18
N ARG A 67 10.30 1.70 -6.51
CA ARG A 67 8.98 1.43 -7.10
C ARG A 67 8.31 0.30 -6.34
N ILE A 68 7.11 0.56 -5.82
CA ILE A 68 6.29 -0.43 -5.13
C ILE A 68 4.97 -0.51 -5.88
N THR A 69 4.65 -1.67 -6.44
CA THR A 69 3.38 -1.87 -7.14
C THR A 69 2.25 -2.10 -6.15
N TYR A 70 1.08 -1.52 -6.42
CA TYR A 70 -0.14 -1.75 -5.64
C TYR A 70 -1.36 -1.81 -6.56
N TRP A 71 -2.46 -2.33 -6.03
CA TRP A 71 -3.76 -2.37 -6.69
C TRP A 71 -4.85 -2.14 -5.64
N PHE A 72 -6.02 -1.70 -6.08
CA PHE A 72 -7.18 -1.62 -5.21
C PHE A 72 -7.89 -2.97 -5.22
N ALA A 73 -7.88 -3.67 -4.08
CA ALA A 73 -8.70 -4.85 -3.92
C ALA A 73 -10.17 -4.42 -3.87
N PRO A 74 -11.08 -5.01 -4.69
CA PRO A 74 -12.51 -4.83 -4.47
C PRO A 74 -12.82 -5.34 -3.06
N ASP A 75 -13.48 -4.50 -2.24
CA ASP A 75 -13.76 -4.73 -0.82
C ASP A 75 -13.83 -6.22 -0.48
N ARG A 76 -12.72 -6.79 -0.04
CA ARG A 76 -12.71 -8.15 0.52
C ARG A 76 -13.31 -8.00 1.90
N ARG A 77 -14.63 -7.92 1.94
CA ARG A 77 -15.38 -8.31 3.13
C ARG A 77 -15.01 -9.78 3.34
N TYR A 78 -14.07 -10.03 4.24
CA TYR A 78 -13.80 -11.38 4.69
C TYR A 78 -15.12 -11.92 5.21
N ASP A 79 -15.80 -12.78 4.45
CA ASP A 79 -16.79 -13.67 5.01
C ASP A 79 -16.02 -14.57 5.97
N ARG A 80 -15.93 -14.13 7.23
CA ARG A 80 -15.65 -15.04 8.33
C ARG A 80 -16.76 -16.07 8.28
N ALA A 81 -16.44 -17.25 7.74
CA ALA A 81 -17.24 -18.44 7.88
C ALA A 81 -17.75 -18.49 9.32
N LYS A 82 -19.08 -18.54 9.44
CA LYS A 82 -19.76 -18.92 10.68
C LYS A 82 -19.49 -20.41 10.90
N ASP A 83 -18.27 -20.74 11.30
CA ASP A 83 -18.01 -21.99 12.01
C ASP A 83 -18.62 -21.84 13.40
N GLY A 84 -19.61 -22.68 13.69
CA GLY A 84 -20.11 -22.86 15.05
C GLY A 84 -21.63 -22.92 15.22
N ASP A 85 -22.38 -23.55 14.32
CA ASP A 85 -23.64 -24.20 14.70
C ASP A 85 -23.45 -25.72 14.56
N ALA A 86 -22.75 -26.29 15.55
CA ALA A 86 -22.90 -27.68 15.91
C ALA A 86 -23.90 -27.74 17.06
N LYS A 87 -25.09 -28.26 16.78
CA LYS A 87 -26.00 -28.82 17.79
C LYS A 87 -26.40 -30.22 17.34
#